data_AF-A0A517RFZ1-F1
#
_entry.id   AF-A0A517RFZ1-F1
#
_cell.length_a   1.000
_cell.length_b   1.000
_cell.length_c   1.000
_cell.angle_alpha   90.00
_cell.angle_beta   90.00
_cell.angle_gamma   90.00
#
_symmetry.space_group_name_H-M   'P 1'
#
loop_
_entity.id
_entity.type
_entity.pdbx_description
1 polymer ?
#
loop_
_entity_poly.entity_id
_entity_poly.type
_entity_poly.pdbx_seq_one_letter_code
_entity_poly.pdbx_strand_id
1 'polypeptide(L)'
;MRFLLVPVVLCIWESASVAQTPPEFRDWNQFPASFHWQHELVSGSNDEQTFQLGHVIFSCSDSMMNPQQKSIPLEAVAPVAQVVAVSEPDAAYLALINQQRQQKLACQFQKARLVPLGDSELVDNPGFRWEVTWKLIPIYGGLIEAPSRIQLFVSAEGKPIPHKRYLIDAVSLKLPRPKPDPEVNPRFRHTQAPKIWLCSTLKLGTEKTRSQHSLSLTEIQDRGKKAFQEMIDLLHSKSQADSFQFRFVNVQSARLPWSMGADGKIAFLNVWAVNFQSVKAKETQTPADIFTVWVTPDGTVSRLQILDERDRN
;
A
#
# COMPACT_ATOMS: atom_id res chain seq x y z
N MET A 1 52.24 -30.68 -5.07
CA MET A 1 51.36 -29.49 -5.14
C MET A 1 50.14 -29.83 -5.97
N ARG A 2 48.97 -29.99 -5.35
CA ARG A 2 47.68 -30.20 -6.05
C ARG A 2 46.98 -28.84 -6.12
N PHE A 3 46.84 -28.30 -7.33
CA PHE A 3 46.02 -27.11 -7.56
C PHE A 3 44.55 -27.50 -7.45
N LEU A 4 43.87 -26.90 -6.47
CA LEU A 4 42.44 -27.02 -6.27
C LEU A 4 41.77 -26.03 -7.22
N LEU A 5 41.24 -26.54 -8.35
CA LEU A 5 40.35 -25.78 -9.23
C LEU A 5 39.01 -25.62 -8.50
N VAL A 6 38.80 -24.46 -7.89
CA VAL A 6 37.49 -24.04 -7.39
C VAL A 6 36.62 -23.77 -8.61
N PRO A 7 35.48 -24.47 -8.79
CA PRO A 7 34.51 -24.08 -9.81
C PRO A 7 33.88 -22.77 -9.33
N VAL A 8 34.35 -21.66 -9.90
CA VAL A 8 33.64 -20.38 -9.83
C VAL A 8 32.39 -20.57 -10.68
N VAL A 9 31.27 -20.81 -10.02
CA VAL A 9 29.95 -20.63 -10.63
C VAL A 9 29.82 -19.13 -10.89
N LEU A 10 30.17 -18.73 -12.11
CA LEU A 10 29.78 -17.44 -12.66
C LEU A 10 28.26 -17.46 -12.74
N CYS A 11 27.59 -16.94 -11.71
CA CYS A 11 26.18 -16.60 -11.77
C CYS A 11 26.02 -15.60 -12.92
N ILE A 12 25.54 -16.10 -14.05
CA ILE A 12 25.17 -15.29 -15.20
C ILE A 12 24.11 -14.31 -14.69
N TRP A 13 24.47 -13.04 -14.67
CA TRP A 13 23.56 -11.93 -14.40
C TRP A 13 22.55 -11.84 -15.55
N GLU A 14 21.50 -12.64 -15.52
CA GLU A 14 20.26 -12.25 -16.18
C GLU A 14 19.59 -11.22 -15.27
N SER A 15 19.95 -9.96 -15.49
CA SER A 15 19.25 -8.84 -14.87
C SER A 15 17.81 -8.90 -15.38
N ALA A 16 16.88 -9.26 -14.51
CA ALA A 16 15.45 -9.08 -14.73
C ALA A 16 15.23 -7.67 -15.30
N SER A 17 14.55 -7.60 -16.43
CA SER A 17 14.33 -6.37 -17.21
C SER A 17 13.92 -5.20 -16.31
N VAL A 18 14.64 -4.09 -16.40
CA VAL A 18 14.40 -2.90 -15.57
C VAL A 18 13.36 -2.03 -16.23
N ALA A 19 12.16 -1.94 -15.65
CA ALA A 19 11.16 -1.00 -16.11
C ALA A 19 11.54 0.44 -15.70
N GLN A 20 11.51 1.37 -16.65
CA GLN A 20 11.83 2.78 -16.40
C GLN A 20 10.63 3.49 -15.74
N THR A 21 10.86 4.16 -14.62
CA THR A 21 9.93 5.15 -14.07
C THR A 21 9.96 6.41 -14.94
N PRO A 22 8.84 6.89 -15.48
CA PRO A 22 8.87 8.12 -16.26
C PRO A 22 9.21 9.34 -15.36
N PRO A 23 9.94 10.33 -15.88
CA PRO A 23 10.55 11.40 -15.08
C PRO A 23 9.56 12.36 -14.43
N GLU A 24 8.36 12.49 -14.99
CA GLU A 24 7.25 13.33 -14.51
C GLU A 24 6.59 12.85 -13.20
N PHE A 25 7.02 11.71 -12.66
CA PHE A 25 6.41 11.05 -11.49
C PHE A 25 7.25 11.13 -10.20
N ARG A 26 8.25 12.04 -10.16
CA ARG A 26 9.15 12.22 -9.00
C ARG A 26 8.60 13.14 -7.90
N ASP A 27 7.56 13.92 -8.17
CA ASP A 27 7.04 14.95 -7.25
C ASP A 27 6.02 14.44 -6.20
N TRP A 28 6.03 13.13 -5.91
CA TRP A 28 5.07 12.47 -4.99
C TRP A 28 5.37 12.66 -3.50
N ASN A 29 6.47 13.34 -3.16
CA ASN A 29 6.97 13.40 -1.80
C ASN A 29 6.40 14.58 -1.04
N GLN A 30 5.41 14.32 -0.18
CA GLN A 30 5.14 15.20 0.96
C GLN A 30 5.00 14.51 2.32
N PHE A 31 5.01 13.16 2.44
CA PHE A 31 4.81 12.51 3.75
C PHE A 31 5.76 11.33 4.02
N PRO A 32 6.49 11.34 5.15
CA PRO A 32 7.25 10.17 5.58
C PRO A 32 6.32 9.06 6.07
N ALA A 33 6.53 7.86 5.52
CA ALA A 33 5.85 6.62 5.88
C ALA A 33 6.10 6.27 7.35
N SER A 34 5.25 6.75 8.25
CA SER A 34 5.28 6.43 9.69
C SER A 34 3.87 6.10 10.19
N PHE A 35 3.06 5.49 9.32
CA PHE A 35 1.80 4.89 9.70
C PHE A 35 1.99 3.38 9.83
N HIS A 36 2.15 2.91 11.06
CA HIS A 36 2.54 1.52 11.33
C HIS A 36 1.35 0.53 11.30
N TRP A 37 0.11 1.02 11.11
CA TRP A 37 -1.12 0.23 11.25
C TRP A 37 -1.80 -0.02 9.90
N GLN A 38 -1.01 -0.32 8.88
CA GLN A 38 -1.45 -0.54 7.50
C GLN A 38 -2.58 -1.59 7.35
N HIS A 39 -2.64 -2.60 8.22
CA HIS A 39 -3.71 -3.60 8.23
C HIS A 39 -5.06 -3.03 8.68
N GLU A 40 -5.09 -2.03 9.56
CA GLU A 40 -6.35 -1.42 10.02
C GLU A 40 -7.05 -0.63 8.89
N LEU A 41 -6.26 -0.14 7.92
CA LEU A 41 -6.80 0.53 6.73
C LEU A 41 -7.39 -0.46 5.72
N VAL A 42 -7.04 -1.74 5.81
CA VAL A 42 -7.49 -2.76 4.85
C VAL A 42 -8.31 -3.83 5.57
N SER A 43 -9.63 -3.75 5.40
CA SER A 43 -10.56 -4.67 6.06
C SER A 43 -10.26 -6.13 5.75
N GLY A 44 -10.06 -6.94 6.79
CA GLY A 44 -9.83 -8.39 6.69
C GLY A 44 -8.42 -8.78 6.25
N SER A 45 -7.43 -7.91 6.42
CA SER A 45 -6.01 -8.26 6.23
C SER A 45 -5.27 -8.34 7.57
N ASN A 46 -4.25 -9.18 7.63
CA ASN A 46 -3.31 -9.27 8.74
C ASN A 46 -1.98 -8.60 8.37
N ASP A 47 -1.12 -8.39 9.37
CA ASP A 47 0.19 -7.77 9.19
C ASP A 47 1.12 -8.57 8.27
N GLU A 48 0.99 -9.89 8.24
CA GLU A 48 1.86 -10.75 7.43
C GLU A 48 1.54 -10.67 5.94
N GLN A 49 0.28 -10.42 5.59
CA GLN A 49 -0.21 -10.38 4.20
C GLN A 49 -0.38 -8.95 3.67
N THR A 50 0.06 -7.95 4.43
CA THR A 50 -0.06 -6.54 4.08
C THR A 50 1.30 -5.86 4.14
N PHE A 51 1.67 -5.15 3.08
CA PHE A 51 2.89 -4.34 3.09
C PHE A 51 2.69 -3.03 2.32
N GLN A 52 3.43 -2.01 2.74
CA GLN A 52 3.40 -0.68 2.13
C GLN A 52 4.66 -0.44 1.27
N LEU A 53 4.47 0.17 0.10
CA LEU A 53 5.53 0.75 -0.72
C LEU A 53 5.12 2.17 -1.08
N GLY A 54 5.81 3.17 -0.50
CA GLY A 54 5.44 4.57 -0.68
C GLY A 54 3.99 4.81 -0.23
N HIS A 55 3.14 5.26 -1.14
CA HIS A 55 1.73 5.53 -0.89
C HIS A 55 0.80 4.37 -1.27
N VAL A 56 1.34 3.19 -1.59
CA VAL A 56 0.56 2.03 -2.00
C VAL A 56 0.64 0.93 -0.94
N ILE A 57 -0.52 0.54 -0.41
CA ILE A 57 -0.65 -0.69 0.37
C ILE A 57 -0.98 -1.84 -0.58
N PHE A 58 -0.23 -2.92 -0.45
CA PHE A 58 -0.49 -4.21 -1.07
C PHE A 58 -1.06 -5.14 0.00
N SER A 59 -2.17 -5.80 -0.30
CA SER A 59 -2.82 -6.73 0.61
C SER A 59 -3.31 -7.95 -0.14
N CYS A 60 -3.02 -9.13 0.39
CA CYS A 60 -3.58 -10.39 -0.09
C CYS A 60 -4.58 -10.91 0.95
N SER A 61 -5.84 -10.47 0.92
CA SER A 61 -6.83 -10.94 1.91
C SER A 61 -7.22 -12.40 1.69
N ASP A 62 -7.36 -13.16 2.77
CA ASP A 62 -7.82 -14.56 2.73
C ASP A 62 -9.19 -14.74 2.07
N SER A 63 -10.06 -13.71 2.04
CA SER A 63 -11.37 -13.77 1.35
C SER A 63 -11.31 -13.85 -0.18
N MET A 64 -10.15 -13.64 -0.81
CA MET A 64 -9.95 -13.95 -2.24
C MET A 64 -9.76 -15.46 -2.45
N MET A 65 -9.60 -16.22 -1.36
CA MET A 65 -9.53 -17.66 -1.37
C MET A 65 -10.97 -18.15 -1.27
N ASN A 66 -11.53 -18.44 -2.44
CA ASN A 66 -12.89 -18.88 -2.58
C ASN A 66 -13.09 -20.12 -1.68
N PRO A 67 -14.07 -20.14 -0.75
CA PRO A 67 -14.37 -21.33 0.05
C PRO A 67 -14.80 -22.54 -0.80
N GLN A 68 -14.98 -22.34 -2.12
CA GLN A 68 -15.25 -23.37 -3.11
C GLN A 68 -14.00 -23.95 -3.79
N GLN A 69 -12.79 -23.54 -3.42
CA GLN A 69 -11.57 -24.16 -3.96
C GLN A 69 -11.50 -25.58 -3.40
N LYS A 70 -11.92 -26.56 -4.23
CA LYS A 70 -11.88 -27.98 -3.89
C LYS A 70 -10.45 -28.33 -3.51
N SER A 71 -10.27 -29.01 -2.38
CA SER A 71 -8.99 -29.62 -2.02
C SER A 71 -8.45 -30.40 -3.22
N ILE A 72 -7.21 -30.13 -3.61
CA ILE A 72 -6.55 -30.83 -4.71
C ILE A 72 -5.50 -31.79 -4.15
N PRO A 73 -5.33 -32.98 -4.76
CA PRO A 73 -4.29 -33.92 -4.38
C PRO A 73 -2.90 -33.32 -4.64
N LEU A 74 -1.89 -33.75 -3.87
CA LEU A 74 -0.54 -33.20 -3.94
C LEU A 74 0.08 -33.37 -5.34
N GLU A 75 -0.30 -34.45 -6.04
CA GLU A 75 0.14 -34.76 -7.40
C GLU A 75 -0.41 -33.77 -8.45
N ALA A 76 -1.50 -33.08 -8.13
CA ALA A 76 -2.09 -32.04 -8.97
C ALA A 76 -1.57 -30.63 -8.63
N VAL A 77 -0.70 -30.50 -7.62
CA VAL A 77 -0.07 -29.22 -7.28
C VAL A 77 0.93 -28.82 -8.35
N ALA A 78 0.84 -27.58 -8.80
CA ALA A 78 1.72 -27.02 -9.82
C ALA A 78 3.20 -27.14 -9.40
N PRO A 79 4.09 -27.60 -10.30
CA PRO A 79 5.52 -27.70 -10.02
C PRO A 79 6.14 -26.35 -9.66
N VAL A 80 7.13 -26.37 -8.76
CA VAL A 80 7.80 -25.15 -8.29
C VAL A 80 8.36 -24.28 -9.43
N ALA A 81 8.88 -24.88 -10.49
CA ALA A 81 9.42 -24.13 -11.64
C ALA A 81 8.33 -23.30 -12.34
N GLN A 82 7.14 -23.88 -12.55
CA GLN A 82 6.00 -23.18 -13.14
C GLN A 82 5.52 -22.05 -12.22
N VAL A 83 5.45 -22.33 -10.91
CA VAL A 83 5.03 -21.36 -9.90
C VAL A 83 5.96 -20.17 -9.84
N VAL A 84 7.28 -20.40 -9.83
CA VAL A 84 8.28 -19.33 -9.82
C VAL A 84 8.13 -18.46 -11.06
N ALA A 85 8.05 -19.07 -12.26
CA ALA A 85 7.89 -18.34 -13.51
C ALA A 85 6.61 -17.49 -13.56
N VAL A 86 5.46 -18.04 -13.14
CA VAL A 86 4.18 -17.31 -13.15
C VAL A 86 4.12 -16.22 -12.08
N SER A 87 4.89 -16.36 -11.00
CA SER A 87 4.98 -15.37 -9.94
C SER A 87 6.00 -14.27 -10.21
N GLU A 88 6.72 -14.29 -11.32
CA GLU A 88 7.73 -13.26 -11.59
C GLU A 88 7.07 -11.87 -11.70
N PRO A 89 7.58 -10.84 -10.98
CA PRO A 89 7.05 -9.49 -11.07
C PRO A 89 7.12 -8.95 -12.50
N ASP A 90 5.97 -8.65 -13.10
CA ASP A 90 5.93 -8.08 -14.45
C ASP A 90 6.50 -6.65 -14.50
N ALA A 91 6.72 -6.14 -15.70
CA ALA A 91 7.29 -4.81 -15.92
C ALA A 91 6.40 -3.67 -15.36
N ALA A 92 5.07 -3.83 -15.29
CA ALA A 92 4.19 -2.82 -14.70
C ALA A 92 4.33 -2.79 -13.18
N TYR A 93 4.41 -3.96 -12.55
CA TYR A 93 4.66 -4.10 -11.12
C TYR A 93 6.02 -3.51 -10.74
N LEU A 94 7.08 -3.85 -11.47
CA LEU A 94 8.42 -3.26 -11.25
C LEU A 94 8.43 -1.75 -11.44
N ALA A 95 7.76 -1.23 -12.48
CA ALA A 95 7.63 0.22 -12.68
C ALA A 95 6.92 0.90 -11.51
N LEU A 96 5.85 0.28 -10.98
CA LEU A 96 5.14 0.79 -9.82
C LEU A 96 6.03 0.80 -8.57
N ILE A 97 6.78 -0.27 -8.30
CA ILE A 97 7.76 -0.29 -7.19
C ILE A 97 8.78 0.83 -7.36
N ASN A 98 9.40 0.93 -8.54
CA ASN A 98 10.45 1.91 -8.80
C ASN A 98 9.93 3.35 -8.69
N GLN A 99 8.66 3.58 -9.05
CA GLN A 99 7.98 4.85 -8.86
C GLN A 99 7.76 5.17 -7.39
N GLN A 100 7.25 4.23 -6.59
CA GLN A 100 6.98 4.44 -5.17
C GLN A 100 8.27 4.53 -4.32
N ARG A 101 9.36 3.92 -4.77
CA ARG A 101 10.67 3.95 -4.10
C ARG A 101 11.62 5.04 -4.58
N GLN A 102 11.28 5.68 -5.71
CA GLN A 102 12.15 6.65 -6.39
C GLN A 102 13.57 6.14 -6.67
N GLN A 103 13.73 4.82 -6.76
CA GLN A 103 14.99 4.13 -6.98
C GLN A 103 14.74 2.99 -7.96
N LYS A 104 15.70 2.75 -8.87
CA LYS A 104 15.61 1.59 -9.76
C LYS A 104 16.00 0.33 -8.99
N LEU A 105 15.03 -0.57 -8.85
CA LEU A 105 15.18 -1.86 -8.20
C LEU A 105 15.00 -2.99 -9.23
N ALA A 106 15.73 -4.07 -9.00
CA ALA A 106 15.50 -5.37 -9.62
C ALA A 106 14.90 -6.33 -8.59
N CYS A 107 14.21 -7.36 -9.06
CA CYS A 107 13.72 -8.46 -8.23
C CYS A 107 14.62 -9.68 -8.43
N GLN A 108 15.03 -10.30 -7.32
CA GLN A 108 15.75 -11.56 -7.32
C GLN A 108 14.91 -12.61 -6.58
N PHE A 109 14.66 -13.74 -7.24
CA PHE A 109 14.01 -14.88 -6.59
C PHE A 109 14.79 -15.30 -5.33
N GLN A 110 14.08 -15.61 -4.24
CA GLN A 110 14.69 -16.09 -2.99
C GLN A 110 14.23 -17.49 -2.64
N LYS A 111 12.92 -17.70 -2.56
CA LYS A 111 12.33 -18.96 -2.13
C LYS A 111 10.89 -19.08 -2.62
N ALA A 112 10.44 -20.31 -2.82
CA ALA A 112 9.04 -20.66 -2.98
C ALA A 112 8.70 -21.73 -1.93
N ARG A 113 7.58 -21.57 -1.24
CA ARG A 113 7.08 -22.53 -0.25
C ARG A 113 5.60 -22.85 -0.51
N LEU A 114 5.24 -24.12 -0.41
CA LEU A 114 3.84 -24.54 -0.36
C LEU A 114 3.36 -24.43 1.09
N VAL A 115 2.27 -23.70 1.32
CA VAL A 115 1.70 -23.49 2.66
C VAL A 115 0.22 -23.87 2.66
N PRO A 116 -0.29 -24.42 3.78
CA PRO A 116 -1.72 -24.68 3.92
C PRO A 116 -2.54 -23.39 3.94
N LEU A 117 -3.77 -23.46 3.45
CA LEU A 117 -4.74 -22.38 3.54
C LEU A 117 -5.40 -22.39 4.92
N GLY A 118 -4.80 -21.66 5.87
CA GLY A 118 -5.32 -21.42 7.21
C GLY A 118 -4.93 -22.47 8.25
N ASP A 119 -4.49 -22.00 9.42
CA ASP A 119 -4.33 -22.77 10.66
C ASP A 119 -5.60 -22.71 11.54
N SER A 120 -6.75 -22.28 10.99
CA SER A 120 -7.96 -22.14 11.78
C SER A 120 -8.69 -23.49 11.85
N GLU A 121 -8.75 -24.05 13.06
CA GLU A 121 -9.48 -25.28 13.45
C GLU A 121 -10.98 -25.31 13.06
N LEU A 122 -11.48 -24.30 12.34
CA LEU A 122 -12.88 -24.07 11.98
C LEU A 122 -13.15 -24.10 10.46
N VAL A 123 -12.14 -24.37 9.61
CA VAL A 123 -12.33 -24.41 8.16
C VAL A 123 -12.08 -25.82 7.63
N ASP A 124 -13.17 -26.55 7.35
CA ASP A 124 -13.21 -27.92 6.79
C ASP A 124 -12.70 -28.02 5.33
N ASN A 125 -11.80 -27.15 4.89
CA ASN A 125 -11.31 -27.17 3.52
C ASN A 125 -9.77 -27.07 3.47
N PRO A 126 -9.05 -28.21 3.50
CA PRO A 126 -7.60 -28.23 3.42
C PRO A 126 -7.15 -27.90 1.99
N GLY A 127 -6.79 -26.64 1.76
CA GLY A 127 -6.18 -26.18 0.53
C GLY A 127 -4.71 -25.85 0.72
N PHE A 128 -3.99 -25.67 -0.40
CA PHE A 128 -2.62 -25.16 -0.39
C PHE A 128 -2.51 -23.90 -1.25
N ARG A 129 -1.50 -23.09 -0.96
CA ARG A 129 -1.01 -22.05 -1.88
C ARG A 129 0.51 -22.05 -1.89
N TRP A 130 1.05 -21.53 -2.97
CA TRP A 130 2.45 -21.20 -3.06
C TRP A 130 2.67 -19.76 -2.61
N GLU A 131 3.65 -19.59 -1.74
CA GLU A 131 4.20 -18.28 -1.39
C GLU A 131 5.60 -18.16 -1.99
N VAL A 132 5.74 -17.20 -2.90
CA VAL A 132 7.00 -16.93 -3.58
C VAL A 132 7.56 -15.61 -3.08
N THR A 133 8.77 -15.66 -2.51
CA THR A 133 9.46 -14.48 -2.00
C THR A 133 10.47 -13.98 -3.02
N TRP A 134 10.36 -12.70 -3.36
CA TRP A 134 11.31 -11.97 -4.18
C TRP A 134 12.03 -10.92 -3.33
N LYS A 135 13.34 -10.82 -3.46
CA LYS A 135 14.16 -9.78 -2.83
C LYS A 135 14.28 -8.60 -3.77
N LEU A 136 14.04 -7.41 -3.26
CA LEU A 136 14.34 -6.17 -3.97
C LEU A 136 15.84 -5.89 -3.86
N ILE A 137 16.46 -5.47 -4.95
CA ILE A 137 17.91 -5.15 -5.01
C ILE A 137 18.10 -3.85 -5.77
N PRO A 138 18.86 -2.87 -5.23
CA PRO A 138 19.10 -1.62 -5.93
C PRO A 138 20.15 -1.82 -7.02
N ILE A 139 19.89 -1.28 -8.21
CA ILE A 139 20.75 -1.50 -9.38
C ILE A 139 22.03 -0.68 -9.30
N TYR A 140 21.95 0.55 -8.78
CA TYR A 140 23.08 1.47 -8.69
C TYR A 140 23.68 1.57 -7.28
N GLY A 141 23.48 0.52 -6.47
CA GLY A 141 23.85 0.53 -5.04
C GLY A 141 22.88 1.35 -4.17
N GLY A 142 23.11 1.34 -2.86
CA GLY A 142 22.28 2.00 -1.85
C GLY A 142 21.66 1.03 -0.84
N LEU A 143 21.07 1.59 0.23
CA LEU A 143 20.31 0.83 1.22
C LEU A 143 18.86 0.71 0.75
N ILE A 144 18.23 -0.44 1.01
CA ILE A 144 16.80 -0.62 0.83
C ILE A 144 16.14 -0.47 2.19
N GLU A 145 15.27 0.54 2.32
CA GLU A 145 14.35 0.62 3.45
C GLU A 145 13.28 -0.49 3.36
N ALA A 146 12.73 -0.88 4.51
CA ALA A 146 11.70 -1.90 4.56
C ALA A 146 10.47 -1.53 3.68
N PRO A 147 9.76 -2.52 3.10
CA PRO A 147 10.16 -3.93 2.95
C PRO A 147 11.27 -4.13 1.90
N SER A 148 12.25 -4.98 2.23
CA SER A 148 13.33 -5.43 1.31
C SER A 148 12.96 -6.69 0.52
N ARG A 149 11.80 -7.26 0.82
CA ARG A 149 11.24 -8.46 0.19
C ARG A 149 9.77 -8.24 -0.09
N ILE A 150 9.30 -8.78 -1.20
CA ILE A 150 7.88 -8.87 -1.53
C ILE A 150 7.50 -10.35 -1.58
N GLN A 151 6.27 -10.64 -1.18
CA GLN A 151 5.70 -11.97 -1.28
C GLN A 151 4.62 -11.94 -2.36
N LEU A 152 4.63 -12.93 -3.25
CA LEU A 152 3.63 -13.14 -4.29
C LEU A 152 3.01 -14.50 -4.10
N PHE A 153 1.72 -14.60 -4.36
CA PHE A 153 0.92 -15.78 -4.07
C PHE A 153 0.48 -16.43 -5.37
N VAL A 154 0.54 -17.76 -5.41
CA VAL A 154 0.03 -18.57 -6.53
C VAL A 154 -0.83 -19.67 -5.93
N SER A 155 -2.00 -19.90 -6.52
CA SER A 155 -2.85 -21.03 -6.12
C SER A 155 -2.13 -22.36 -6.30
N ALA A 156 -2.62 -23.41 -5.63
CA ALA A 156 -2.06 -24.75 -5.81
C ALA A 156 -2.08 -25.23 -7.28
N GLU A 157 -3.03 -24.76 -8.10
CA GLU A 157 -3.11 -25.07 -9.54
C GLU A 157 -2.15 -24.25 -10.42
N GLY A 158 -1.35 -23.35 -9.85
CA GLY A 158 -0.41 -22.53 -10.61
C GLY A 158 -1.00 -21.23 -11.18
N LYS A 159 -2.19 -20.81 -10.74
CA LYS A 159 -2.78 -19.51 -11.12
C LYS A 159 -2.31 -18.38 -10.19
N PRO A 160 -1.86 -17.23 -10.71
CA PRO A 160 -1.40 -16.12 -9.87
C PRO A 160 -2.55 -15.53 -9.06
N ILE A 161 -2.28 -15.18 -7.81
CA ILE A 161 -3.22 -14.52 -6.91
C ILE A 161 -2.77 -13.05 -6.79
N PRO A 162 -3.48 -12.10 -7.43
CA PRO A 162 -3.06 -10.71 -7.43
C PRO A 162 -3.28 -10.05 -6.06
N HIS A 163 -2.35 -9.18 -5.67
CA HIS A 163 -2.57 -8.28 -4.53
C HIS A 163 -3.73 -7.34 -4.81
N LYS A 164 -4.59 -7.15 -3.81
CA LYS A 164 -5.37 -5.92 -3.73
C LYS A 164 -4.40 -4.78 -3.46
N ARG A 165 -4.65 -3.65 -4.10
CA ARG A 165 -3.78 -2.47 -4.02
C ARG A 165 -4.62 -1.29 -3.59
N TYR A 166 -4.08 -0.46 -2.71
CA TYR A 166 -4.77 0.70 -2.17
C TYR A 166 -3.84 1.89 -2.22
N LEU A 167 -4.33 3.03 -2.72
CA LEU A 167 -3.67 4.30 -2.44
C LEU A 167 -4.03 4.75 -1.05
N ILE A 168 -3.03 5.23 -0.33
CA ILE A 168 -3.21 5.76 1.00
C ILE A 168 -2.68 7.17 1.13
N ASP A 169 -3.30 7.93 2.02
CA ASP A 169 -2.69 9.08 2.65
C ASP A 169 -3.09 9.11 4.14
N ALA A 170 -2.17 9.57 5.00
CA ALA A 170 -2.41 9.59 6.43
C ALA A 170 -1.68 10.78 7.09
N VAL A 171 -2.44 11.60 7.82
CA VAL A 171 -1.92 12.76 8.55
C VAL A 171 -2.27 12.63 10.02
N SER A 172 -1.26 12.75 10.89
CA SER A 172 -1.47 12.78 12.34
C SER A 172 -1.79 14.20 12.81
N LEU A 173 -2.91 14.37 13.50
CA LEU A 173 -3.28 15.55 14.23
C LEU A 173 -2.98 15.34 15.72
N LYS A 174 -2.22 16.26 16.31
CA LYS A 174 -1.95 16.23 17.75
C LYS A 174 -3.07 16.96 18.47
N LEU A 175 -3.75 16.26 19.37
CA LEU A 175 -4.74 16.89 20.24
C LEU A 175 -4.04 17.76 21.30
N PRO A 176 -4.74 18.75 21.89
CA PRO A 176 -4.25 19.44 23.07
C PRO A 176 -3.87 18.44 24.16
N ARG A 177 -2.79 18.71 24.90
CA ARG A 177 -2.42 17.86 26.04
C ARG A 177 -3.60 17.83 27.01
N PRO A 178 -4.03 16.64 27.48
CA PRO A 178 -5.03 16.57 28.54
C PRO A 178 -4.51 17.36 29.75
N LYS A 179 -5.42 18.10 30.41
CA LYS A 179 -5.07 18.78 31.66
C LYS A 179 -4.59 17.70 32.64
N PRO A 180 -3.46 17.93 33.35
CA PRO A 180 -2.97 16.95 34.31
C PRO A 180 -4.04 16.74 35.38
N ASP A 181 -4.50 15.51 35.52
CA ASP A 181 -5.33 15.12 36.64
C ASP A 181 -4.48 15.19 37.92
N PRO A 182 -4.86 16.05 38.89
CA PRO A 182 -4.11 16.19 40.13
C PRO A 182 -4.10 14.90 40.97
N GLU A 183 -5.07 14.00 40.77
CA GLU A 183 -5.17 12.72 41.50
C GLU A 183 -4.33 11.60 40.88
N VAL A 184 -3.94 11.74 39.60
CA VAL A 184 -3.07 10.76 38.94
C VAL A 184 -1.61 11.02 39.29
N ASN A 185 -0.96 10.00 39.88
CA ASN A 185 0.45 10.01 40.24
C ASN A 185 1.31 10.52 39.06
N PRO A 186 2.17 11.53 39.27
CA PRO A 186 3.00 12.13 38.22
C PRO A 186 3.82 11.12 37.41
N ARG A 187 4.21 9.99 38.00
CA ARG A 187 4.96 8.92 37.33
C ARG A 187 4.14 8.16 36.28
N PHE A 188 2.80 8.18 36.38
CA PHE A 188 1.88 7.47 35.48
C PHE A 188 1.05 8.41 34.60
N ARG A 189 1.35 9.72 34.60
CA ARG A 189 0.65 10.67 33.72
C ARG A 189 1.01 10.40 32.27
N HIS A 190 0.00 10.29 31.40
CA HIS A 190 0.21 10.34 29.95
C HIS A 190 0.79 11.72 29.58
N THR A 191 2.10 11.77 29.35
CA THR A 191 2.83 13.00 29.00
C THR A 191 2.79 13.32 27.51
N GLN A 192 2.37 12.37 26.69
CA GLN A 192 2.24 12.54 25.25
C GLN A 192 0.84 13.06 24.90
N ALA A 193 0.79 14.03 24.00
CA ALA A 193 -0.46 14.49 23.41
C ALA A 193 -1.05 13.35 22.56
N PRO A 194 -2.30 12.93 22.80
CA PRO A 194 -2.91 11.87 22.02
C PRO A 194 -3.01 12.30 20.55
N LYS A 195 -2.86 11.34 19.64
CA LYS A 195 -2.95 11.59 18.21
C LYS A 195 -4.28 11.08 17.65
N ILE A 196 -4.83 11.87 16.75
CA ILE A 196 -5.85 11.41 15.81
C ILE A 196 -5.21 11.30 14.45
N TRP A 197 -5.43 10.19 13.74
CA TRP A 197 -5.00 10.02 12.38
C TRP A 197 -6.19 10.23 11.45
N LEU A 198 -6.04 11.17 10.52
CA LEU A 198 -6.90 11.26 9.34
C LEU A 198 -6.33 10.33 8.30
N CYS A 199 -7.13 9.40 7.80
CA CYS A 199 -6.71 8.39 6.85
C CYS A 199 -7.60 8.44 5.61
N SER A 200 -6.97 8.37 4.45
CA SER A 200 -7.59 8.29 3.13
C SER A 200 -7.15 6.98 2.51
N THR A 201 -8.08 6.12 2.11
CA THR A 201 -7.76 4.81 1.52
C THR A 201 -8.63 4.56 0.30
N LEU A 202 -8.03 4.57 -0.88
CA LEU A 202 -8.72 4.26 -2.13
C LEU A 202 -8.33 2.86 -2.61
N LYS A 203 -9.30 1.95 -2.62
CA LYS A 203 -9.13 0.65 -3.26
C LYS A 203 -9.03 0.84 -4.77
N LEU A 204 -7.94 0.38 -5.35
CA LEU A 204 -7.74 0.43 -6.79
C LEU A 204 -8.26 -0.87 -7.41
N GLY A 205 -9.17 -0.76 -8.37
CA GLY A 205 -9.74 -1.91 -9.07
C GLY A 205 -8.72 -2.64 -9.94
N THR A 206 -8.86 -3.96 -10.04
CA THR A 206 -8.07 -4.81 -10.96
C THR A 206 -8.56 -4.73 -12.40
N GLU A 207 -9.80 -4.29 -12.61
CA GLU A 207 -10.43 -4.21 -13.92
C GLU A 207 -10.35 -2.79 -14.48
N LYS A 208 -10.13 -2.69 -15.79
CA LYS A 208 -10.37 -1.45 -16.53
C LYS A 208 -11.87 -1.18 -16.48
N THR A 209 -12.34 -0.45 -15.48
CA THR A 209 -13.67 0.15 -15.55
C THR A 209 -13.63 1.11 -16.74
N ARG A 210 -14.13 0.66 -17.90
CA ARG A 210 -14.40 1.51 -19.05
C ARG A 210 -15.58 2.39 -18.66
N SER A 211 -15.40 3.37 -17.78
CA SER A 211 -16.42 4.39 -17.62
C SER A 211 -16.48 5.14 -18.94
N GLN A 212 -17.65 5.12 -19.58
CA GLN A 212 -17.90 5.84 -20.83
C GLN A 212 -17.96 7.36 -20.61
N HIS A 213 -18.04 7.79 -19.33
CA HIS A 213 -18.00 9.18 -18.91
C HIS A 213 -16.86 9.35 -17.91
N SER A 214 -15.79 10.03 -18.30
CA SER A 214 -14.80 10.55 -17.35
C SER A 214 -15.37 11.82 -16.74
N LEU A 215 -15.27 11.98 -15.44
CA LEU A 215 -15.62 13.24 -14.78
C LEU A 215 -14.70 14.37 -15.24
N SER A 216 -15.24 15.59 -15.29
CA SER A 216 -14.45 16.81 -15.43
C SER A 216 -13.62 17.09 -14.18
N LEU A 217 -12.58 17.92 -14.32
CA LEU A 217 -11.73 18.30 -13.19
C LEU A 217 -12.52 18.98 -12.06
N THR A 218 -13.53 19.77 -12.41
CA THR A 218 -14.42 20.44 -11.44
C THR A 218 -15.23 19.42 -10.65
N GLU A 219 -15.82 18.42 -11.32
CA GLU A 219 -16.58 17.36 -10.64
C GLU A 219 -15.70 16.51 -9.72
N ILE A 220 -14.46 16.23 -10.14
CA ILE A 220 -13.46 15.53 -9.32
C ILE A 220 -13.15 16.35 -8.06
N GLN A 221 -12.90 17.64 -8.23
CA GLN A 221 -12.62 18.55 -7.12
C GLN A 221 -13.79 18.59 -6.13
N ASP A 222 -15.01 18.75 -6.63
CA ASP A 222 -16.20 18.92 -5.80
C ASP A 222 -16.52 17.65 -5.02
N ARG A 223 -16.34 16.47 -5.63
CA ARG A 223 -16.45 15.19 -4.92
C ARG A 223 -15.42 15.05 -3.80
N GLY A 224 -14.16 15.37 -4.08
CA GLY A 224 -13.10 15.32 -3.07
C GLY A 224 -13.34 16.30 -1.91
N LYS A 225 -13.75 17.53 -2.23
CA LYS A 225 -14.13 18.55 -1.24
C LYS A 225 -15.31 18.12 -0.38
N LYS A 226 -16.36 17.58 -0.99
CA LYS A 226 -17.54 17.12 -0.27
C LYS A 226 -17.20 16.00 0.72
N ALA A 227 -16.48 14.97 0.26
CA ALA A 227 -16.08 13.86 1.13
C ALA A 227 -15.17 14.32 2.27
N PHE A 228 -14.23 15.23 1.99
CA PHE A 228 -13.37 15.80 3.03
C PHE A 228 -14.19 16.58 4.06
N GLN A 229 -15.14 17.41 3.62
CA GLN A 229 -16.00 18.18 4.52
C GLN A 229 -16.80 17.26 5.47
N GLU A 230 -17.39 16.18 4.95
CA GLU A 230 -18.12 15.20 5.75
C GLU A 230 -17.22 14.56 6.84
N MET A 231 -15.95 14.28 6.52
CA MET A 231 -14.99 13.78 7.51
C MET A 231 -14.64 14.85 8.56
N ILE A 232 -14.48 16.10 8.16
CA ILE A 232 -14.17 17.20 9.10
C ILE A 232 -15.36 17.48 10.02
N ASP A 233 -16.59 17.46 9.51
CA ASP A 233 -17.79 17.62 10.33
C ASP A 233 -17.87 16.50 11.40
N LEU A 234 -17.55 15.26 11.01
CA LEU A 234 -17.45 14.12 11.93
C LEU A 234 -16.32 14.28 12.96
N LEU A 235 -15.17 14.81 12.54
CA LEU A 235 -14.05 15.08 13.43
C LEU A 235 -14.45 16.11 14.50
N HIS A 236 -15.03 17.23 14.08
CA HIS A 236 -15.50 18.29 14.97
C HIS A 236 -16.57 17.79 15.94
N SER A 237 -17.52 16.96 15.48
CA SER A 237 -18.54 16.37 16.35
C SER A 237 -17.97 15.42 17.42
N LYS A 238 -16.92 14.67 17.08
CA LYS A 238 -16.33 13.66 18.00
C LYS A 238 -15.36 14.25 19.01
N SER A 239 -14.64 15.31 18.65
CA SER A 239 -13.42 15.69 19.38
C SER A 239 -13.40 17.11 19.96
N GLN A 240 -14.52 17.86 19.90
CA GLN A 240 -14.58 19.29 20.27
C GLN A 240 -13.43 20.10 19.62
N ALA A 241 -12.96 19.64 18.46
CA ALA A 241 -11.70 20.07 17.90
C ALA A 241 -11.88 21.16 16.85
N ASP A 242 -12.55 22.25 17.27
CA ASP A 242 -12.64 23.51 16.52
C ASP A 242 -11.25 24.09 16.18
N SER A 243 -10.19 23.54 16.78
CA SER A 243 -8.79 23.91 16.58
C SER A 243 -8.17 23.40 15.28
N PHE A 244 -8.77 22.42 14.60
CA PHE A 244 -8.25 21.92 13.33
C PHE A 244 -8.94 22.58 12.15
N GLN A 245 -8.22 23.50 11.51
CA GLN A 245 -8.64 24.14 10.27
C GLN A 245 -7.84 23.60 9.09
N PHE A 246 -8.51 23.46 7.95
CA PHE A 246 -7.89 23.01 6.71
C PHE A 246 -8.27 23.94 5.58
N ARG A 247 -7.34 24.15 4.65
CA ARG A 247 -7.60 24.89 3.41
C ARG A 247 -7.39 23.99 2.21
N PHE A 248 -8.28 24.10 1.24
CA PHE A 248 -8.06 23.50 -0.08
C PHE A 248 -6.82 24.11 -0.74
N VAL A 249 -5.99 23.27 -1.35
CA VAL A 249 -4.75 23.67 -2.02
C VAL A 249 -4.90 23.59 -3.53
N ASN A 250 -5.06 22.37 -4.05
CA ASN A 250 -5.14 22.10 -5.49
C ASN A 250 -5.74 20.72 -5.77
N VAL A 251 -5.93 20.43 -7.07
CA VAL A 251 -6.14 19.08 -7.58
C VAL A 251 -4.97 18.72 -8.48
N GLN A 252 -4.36 17.56 -8.25
CA GLN A 252 -3.25 17.05 -9.05
C GLN A 252 -3.60 15.67 -9.61
N SER A 253 -3.33 15.43 -10.88
CA SER A 253 -3.47 14.09 -11.47
C SER A 253 -2.22 13.26 -11.17
N ALA A 254 -2.43 12.02 -10.75
CA ALA A 254 -1.40 11.01 -10.59
C ALA A 254 -1.65 9.85 -11.57
N ARG A 255 -0.59 9.33 -12.16
CA ARG A 255 -0.64 8.23 -13.12
C ARG A 255 0.22 7.08 -12.62
N LEU A 256 -0.39 5.91 -12.49
CA LEU A 256 0.20 4.73 -11.87
C LEU A 256 0.40 3.62 -12.90
N PRO A 257 1.61 3.06 -13.06
CA PRO A 257 1.83 1.81 -13.76
C PRO A 257 0.94 0.74 -13.13
N TRP A 258 0.10 0.10 -13.94
CA TRP A 258 -0.99 -0.72 -13.40
C TRP A 258 -0.93 -2.17 -13.82
N SER A 259 -0.81 -2.41 -15.13
CA SER A 259 -0.83 -3.73 -15.72
C SER A 259 -0.05 -3.76 -17.02
N MET A 260 0.31 -4.96 -17.45
CA MET A 260 0.86 -5.19 -18.78
C MET A 260 -0.26 -5.38 -19.80
N GLY A 261 -0.23 -4.59 -20.87
CA GLY A 261 -1.07 -4.81 -22.03
C GLY A 261 -0.63 -6.05 -22.81
N ALA A 262 -1.54 -6.61 -23.61
CA ALA A 262 -1.22 -7.73 -24.51
C ALA A 262 -0.16 -7.37 -25.58
N ASP A 263 0.07 -6.08 -25.80
CA ASP A 263 1.10 -5.53 -26.68
C ASP A 263 2.46 -5.35 -25.98
N GLY A 264 2.60 -5.82 -24.74
CA GLY A 264 3.82 -5.67 -23.93
C GLY A 264 4.06 -4.24 -23.43
N LYS A 265 3.08 -3.33 -23.55
CA LYS A 265 3.18 -1.97 -23.04
C LYS A 265 2.55 -1.85 -21.65
N ILE A 266 3.16 -1.01 -20.82
CA ILE A 266 2.60 -0.67 -19.50
C ILE A 266 1.30 0.13 -19.70
N ALA A 267 0.20 -0.39 -19.20
CA ALA A 267 -1.04 0.33 -19.01
C ALA A 267 -0.99 1.11 -17.70
N PHE A 268 -1.60 2.30 -17.71
CA PHE A 268 -1.58 3.20 -16.57
C PHE A 268 -3.00 3.47 -16.05
N LEU A 269 -3.11 3.62 -14.74
CA LEU A 269 -4.31 4.08 -14.05
C LEU A 269 -4.14 5.55 -13.70
N ASN A 270 -5.11 6.38 -14.09
CA ASN A 270 -5.17 7.78 -13.68
C ASN A 270 -6.00 7.90 -12.40
N VAL A 271 -5.53 8.72 -11.47
CA VAL A 271 -6.23 9.12 -10.24
C VAL A 271 -5.98 10.60 -10.00
N TRP A 272 -6.78 11.24 -9.15
CA TRP A 272 -6.60 12.62 -8.77
C TRP A 272 -6.46 12.75 -7.25
N ALA A 273 -5.45 13.51 -6.85
CA ALA A 273 -5.21 13.95 -5.49
C ALA A 273 -5.91 15.29 -5.28
N VAL A 274 -6.93 15.33 -4.43
CA VAL A 274 -7.57 16.57 -3.97
C VAL A 274 -6.95 16.93 -2.63
N ASN A 275 -6.13 17.98 -2.61
CA ASN A 275 -5.19 18.26 -1.53
C ASN A 275 -5.70 19.34 -0.58
N PHE A 276 -5.58 19.08 0.72
CA PHE A 276 -5.97 19.98 1.81
C PHE A 276 -4.81 20.18 2.76
N GLN A 277 -4.49 21.42 3.10
CA GLN A 277 -3.40 21.73 4.02
C GLN A 277 -3.94 22.12 5.38
N SER A 278 -3.35 21.58 6.44
CA SER A 278 -3.65 22.02 7.81
C SER A 278 -3.21 23.47 8.04
N VAL A 279 -4.11 24.30 8.56
CA VAL A 279 -3.85 25.68 8.94
C VAL A 279 -3.50 25.68 10.42
N LYS A 280 -2.20 25.59 10.73
CA LYS A 280 -1.72 25.60 12.12
C LYS A 280 -1.88 27.00 12.72
N ALA A 281 -2.46 27.09 13.92
CA ALA A 281 -2.46 28.31 14.72
C ALA A 281 -1.02 28.62 15.17
N LYS A 282 -0.31 29.47 14.41
CA LYS A 282 0.90 30.25 14.70
C LYS A 282 2.12 29.69 15.46
N GLU A 283 2.16 28.47 16.00
CA GLU A 283 3.22 28.06 16.95
C GLU A 283 4.09 26.85 16.59
N THR A 284 4.11 26.37 15.35
CA THR A 284 5.05 25.27 15.00
C THR A 284 5.76 25.50 13.67
N GLN A 285 7.10 25.57 13.72
CA GLN A 285 8.02 25.67 12.58
C GLN A 285 8.06 24.41 11.68
N THR A 286 7.10 23.48 11.83
CA THR A 286 7.02 22.31 10.97
C THR A 286 6.24 22.65 9.70
N PRO A 287 6.68 22.19 8.51
CA PRO A 287 5.91 22.36 7.29
C PRO A 287 4.47 21.85 7.52
N ALA A 288 3.51 22.52 6.90
CA ALA A 288 2.11 22.20 7.08
C ALA A 288 1.78 20.92 6.30
N ASP A 289 1.25 19.93 7.01
CA ASP A 289 0.91 18.62 6.47
C ASP A 289 -0.25 18.75 5.47
N ILE A 290 -0.13 18.09 4.31
CA ILE A 290 -1.17 17.98 3.29
C ILE A 290 -1.88 16.63 3.48
N PHE A 291 -3.20 16.68 3.50
CA PHE A 291 -4.07 15.52 3.46
C PHE A 291 -4.73 15.43 2.08
N THR A 292 -4.73 14.22 1.53
CA THR A 292 -5.12 13.92 0.15
C THR A 292 -6.36 13.07 0.14
N VAL A 293 -7.41 13.57 -0.50
CA VAL A 293 -8.57 12.75 -0.88
C VAL A 293 -8.36 12.26 -2.30
N TRP A 294 -8.33 10.95 -2.48
CA TRP A 294 -8.10 10.33 -3.79
C TRP A 294 -9.42 10.13 -4.53
N VAL A 295 -9.44 10.46 -5.81
CA VAL A 295 -10.62 10.31 -6.66
C VAL A 295 -10.23 9.64 -7.98
N THR A 296 -11.01 8.65 -8.42
CA THR A 296 -10.82 7.94 -9.70
C THR A 296 -11.59 8.61 -10.85
N PRO A 297 -11.34 8.24 -12.13
CA PRO A 297 -12.02 8.86 -13.27
C PRO A 297 -13.53 8.65 -13.29
N ASP A 298 -14.00 7.54 -12.71
CA ASP A 298 -15.41 7.20 -12.56
C ASP A 298 -16.06 7.86 -11.32
N GLY A 299 -15.29 8.63 -10.55
CA GLY A 299 -15.77 9.37 -9.39
C GLY A 299 -15.84 8.58 -8.09
N THR A 300 -15.24 7.39 -8.02
CA THR A 300 -14.99 6.71 -6.74
C THR A 300 -14.05 7.56 -5.90
N VAL A 301 -14.45 7.84 -4.66
CA VAL A 301 -13.66 8.62 -3.69
C VAL A 301 -13.03 7.67 -2.68
N SER A 302 -11.83 8.01 -2.17
CA SER A 302 -11.21 7.26 -1.09
C SER A 302 -12.14 7.12 0.10
N ARG A 303 -12.10 5.96 0.76
CA ARG A 303 -12.70 5.79 2.08
C ARG A 303 -11.91 6.64 3.06
N LEU A 304 -12.59 7.58 3.70
CA LEU A 304 -12.01 8.43 4.72
C LEU A 304 -12.29 7.85 6.11
N GLN A 305 -11.28 7.79 6.96
CA GLN A 305 -11.38 7.24 8.31
C GLN A 305 -10.65 8.14 9.31
N ILE A 306 -11.16 8.16 10.53
CA ILE A 306 -10.55 8.83 11.67
C ILE A 306 -10.17 7.73 12.66
N LEU A 307 -8.87 7.56 12.90
CA LEU A 307 -8.36 6.62 13.89
C LEU A 307 -7.86 7.41 15.10
N ASP A 308 -8.56 7.26 16.22
CA ASP A 308 -8.15 7.86 17.49
C ASP A 308 -7.26 6.89 18.25
N GLU A 309 -6.08 7.34 18.66
CA GLU A 309 -5.18 6.54 19.49
C GLU A 309 -5.80 6.17 20.84
N ARG A 310 -6.76 6.97 21.33
CA ARG A 310 -7.44 6.75 22.63
C ARG A 310 -8.45 5.62 22.59
N ASP A 311 -9.08 5.35 21.45
CA ASP A 311 -10.09 4.29 21.31
C ASP A 311 -9.47 2.87 21.37
N ARG A 312 -8.16 2.78 21.56
CA ARG A 312 -7.38 1.53 21.54
C ARG A 312 -7.01 1.01 22.93
N ASN A 313 -7.25 1.79 23.98
CA ASN A 313 -6.91 1.43 25.37
C ASN A 313 -8.17 1.22 26.21
#